data_AF-A0A2X2UZF4-F1
#
_entry.id   AF-A0A2X2UZF4-F1
#
_cell.length_a   1.000
_cell.length_b   1.000
_cell.length_c   1.000
_cell.angle_alpha   90.00
_cell.angle_beta   90.00
_cell.angle_gamma   90.00
#
_symmetry.space_group_name_H-M   'P 1'
#
loop_
_entity.id
_entity.type
_entity.pdbx_description
1 polymer ?
#
loop_
_entity_poly.entity_id
_entity_poly.type
_entity_poly.pdbx_seq_one_letter_code
_entity_poly.pdbx_strand_id
1 'polypeptide(L)' 'MKHIAAVGGYFIMLYDVFRKRTRWSIMKDLILREIDDLIFGSIGIVTFISFFVGG' A
#
# COMPACT_ATOMS: atom_id res chain seq x y z
N MET A 1 -7.45 23.61 12.08
CA MET A 1 -8.82 23.13 11.81
C MET A 1 -8.95 22.31 10.52
N LYS A 2 -8.43 22.78 9.36
CA LYS A 2 -8.50 22.03 8.08
C LYS A 2 -7.85 20.63 8.11
N HIS A 3 -6.69 20.48 8.79
CA HIS A 3 -5.99 19.20 8.85
C HIS A 3 -6.76 18.12 9.61
N ILE A 4 -7.50 18.49 10.65
CA ILE A 4 -8.26 17.54 11.48
C ILE A 4 -9.45 16.99 10.67
N ALA A 5 -10.11 17.87 9.91
CA ALA A 5 -11.18 17.47 8.99
C ALA A 5 -10.65 16.60 7.83
N ALA A 6 -9.45 16.90 7.30
CA ALA A 6 -8.81 16.07 6.28
C ALA A 6 -8.47 14.67 6.82
N VAL A 7 -7.87 14.58 8.01
CA VAL A 7 -7.58 13.31 8.69
C VAL A 7 -8.88 12.51 8.89
N GLY A 8 -9.94 13.13 9.42
CA GLY A 8 -11.25 12.50 9.55
C GLY A 8 -11.83 11.99 8.22
N GLY A 9 -11.67 12.76 7.13
CA GLY A 9 -12.08 12.37 5.78
C GLY A 9 -11.33 11.14 5.25
N TYR A 10 -10.01 11.08 5.45
CA TYR A 10 -9.22 9.90 5.06
C TYR A 10 -9.60 8.65 5.86
N PHE A 11 -9.88 8.79 7.16
CA PHE A 11 -10.35 7.68 8.00
C PHE A 11 -11.71 7.13 7.53
N ILE A 12 -12.65 8.01 7.16
CA ILE A 12 -13.95 7.60 6.60
C ILE A 12 -13.77 6.90 5.26
N MET A 13 -12.92 7.42 4.38
CA MET A 13 -12.63 6.80 3.09
C MET A 13 -12.02 5.40 3.25
N LEU A 14 -11.09 5.24 4.19
CA LEU A 14 -10.49 3.95 4.52
C LEU A 14 -11.55 2.96 5.03
N TYR A 15 -12.44 3.42 5.93
CA TYR A 15 -13.55 2.61 6.43
C TYR A 15 -14.51 2.16 5.32
N ASP A 16 -14.83 3.04 4.37
CA ASP A 16 -15.70 2.74 3.24
C ASP A 16 -15.09 1.71 2.28
N VAL A 17 -13.76 1.73 2.09
CA VAL A 17 -13.03 0.70 1.31
C VAL A 17 -13.19 -0.67 1.94
N PHE A 18 -13.12 -0.78 3.27
CA PHE A 18 -13.33 -2.04 3.98
C PHE A 18 -14.80 -2.46 4.04
N ARG A 19 -15.74 -1.51 4.05
CA ARG A 19 -17.19 -1.77 4.11
C ARG A 19 -17.77 -2.22 2.76
N LYS A 20 -17.28 -1.68 1.64
CA LYS A 20 -17.58 -2.22 0.31
C LYS A 20 -16.94 -3.61 0.24
N ARG A 21 -17.77 -4.65 0.40
CA ARG A 21 -17.37 -6.05 0.30
C ARG A 21 -16.87 -6.36 -1.12
N THR A 22 -15.65 -5.94 -1.45
CA THR A 22 -14.87 -6.47 -2.56
C THR A 22 -14.69 -7.95 -2.28
N ARG A 23 -14.85 -8.79 -3.30
CA ARG A 23 -14.68 -10.24 -3.15
C ARG A 23 -13.28 -10.48 -2.57
N TRP A 24 -13.21 -10.95 -1.33
CA TRP A 24 -11.96 -11.18 -0.58
C TRP A 24 -10.93 -12.01 -1.37
N SER A 25 -11.43 -12.93 -2.22
CA SER A 25 -10.61 -13.71 -3.15
C SER A 25 -9.90 -12.84 -4.19
N ILE A 26 -10.59 -11.87 -4.80
CA ILE A 26 -10.01 -10.96 -5.79
C ILE A 26 -9.09 -9.95 -5.12
N MET A 27 -9.47 -9.46 -3.94
CA MET A 27 -8.67 -8.45 -3.23
C MET A 27 -7.31 -9.02 -2.77
N LYS A 28 -7.28 -10.28 -2.31
CA LYS A 28 -6.03 -10.98 -2.00
C LYS A 28 -5.15 -11.14 -3.25
N ASP A 29 -5.73 -11.55 -4.36
CA ASP A 29 -5.00 -11.71 -5.63
C ASP A 29 -4.41 -10.38 -6.11
N LEU A 30 -5.18 -9.30 -6.04
CA LEU A 30 -4.74 -7.95 -6.39
C LEU A 30 -3.57 -7.47 -5.51
N ILE A 31 -3.67 -7.68 -4.19
CA ILE A 31 -2.61 -7.32 -3.24
C ILE A 31 -1.34 -8.13 -3.51
N LEU A 32 -1.45 -9.43 -3.77
CA LEU A 32 -0.30 -10.28 -4.09
C LEU A 32 0.39 -9.83 -5.37
N ARG A 33 -0.37 -9.46 -6.39
CA ARG A 33 0.17 -8.95 -7.64
C ARG A 33 0.86 -7.59 -7.47
N GLU A 34 0.28 -6.73 -6.64
CA GLU A 34 0.84 -5.41 -6.36
C GLU A 34 2.10 -5.50 -5.50
N ILE A 35 2.17 -6.46 -4.55
CA ILE A 35 3.40 -6.81 -3.83
C ILE A 35 4.47 -7.32 -4.81
N ASP A 36 4.09 -8.16 -5.77
CA ASP A 36 5.02 -8.68 -6.78
C ASP A 36 5.62 -7.53 -7.61
N ASP A 37 4.74 -6.70 -8.20
CA ASP A 37 5.13 -5.56 -9.02
C ASP A 37 5.97 -4.52 -8.23
N LEU A 38 5.58 -4.15 -7.01
CA LEU A 38 6.31 -3.15 -6.21
C LEU A 38 7.61 -3.72 -5.65
N ILE A 39 7.57 -4.86 -4.96
CA ILE A 39 8.76 -5.39 -4.29
C ILE A 39 9.71 -5.95 -5.32
N PHE A 40 9.28 -6.91 -6.14
CA PHE A 40 10.18 -7.59 -7.07
C PHE A 40 10.63 -6.67 -8.20
N GLY A 41 9.75 -5.78 -8.68
CA GLY A 41 10.13 -4.72 -9.61
C GLY A 41 11.15 -3.73 -9.03
N SER A 42 11.18 -3.55 -7.71
CA SER A 42 12.10 -2.63 -7.03
C SER A 42 13.31 -3.31 -6.38
N ILE A 43 13.42 -4.65 -6.38
CA ILE A 43 14.51 -5.40 -5.72
C ILE A 43 15.88 -4.84 -6.12
N GLY A 44 16.10 -4.53 -7.40
CA GLY A 44 17.38 -4.00 -7.88
C GLY A 44 17.78 -2.68 -7.20
N ILE A 45 16.83 -1.76 -7.01
CA ILE A 45 17.06 -0.48 -6.34
C ILE A 45 17.21 -0.67 -4.84
N VAL A 46 16.37 -1.51 -4.22
CA VAL A 46 16.43 -1.81 -2.79
C VAL A 46 17.78 -2.43 -2.43
N THR A 47 18.24 -3.43 -3.19
CA THR A 47 19.56 -4.05 -3.01
C THR A 47 20.70 -3.06 -3.22
N PHE A 48 20.59 -2.20 -4.24
CA PHE A 48 21.58 -1.15 -4.48
C PHE A 48 21.67 -0.19 -3.29
N ILE A 49 20.55 0.42 -2.86
CA ILE A 49 20.54 1.35 -1.73
C ILE A 49 21.00 0.66 -0.43
N SER A 50 20.53 -0.55 -0.14
CA SER A 50 20.93 -1.29 1.06
C SER A 50 22.42 -1.58 1.11
N PHE A 51 23.07 -1.84 -0.03
CA PHE A 51 24.51 -2.06 -0.10
C PHE A 51 25.31 -0.78 0.17
N PHE A 52 24.86 0.37 -0.33
CA PHE A 52 25.56 1.65 -0.18
C PHE A 52 25.27 2.40 1.13
N VAL A 53 24.10 2.19 1.74
CA VAL A 53 23.71 2.83 3.01
C VAL A 53 24.07 1.97 4.22
N GLY A 54 24.08 0.64 4.06
CA GLY A 54 24.39 -0.31 5.14
C GLY A 54 25.85 -0.75 5.23
N GLY A 55 26.68 -0.41 4.25
CA GLY A 55 28.13 -0.65 4.22
C GLY A 55 28.94 0.43 4.91
#